data_AF-A0A916D5Q3-F1
#
_entry.id   AF-A0A916D5Q3-F1
#
_cell.length_a   1.000
_cell.length_b   1.000
_cell.length_c   1.000
_cell.angle_alpha   90.00
_cell.angle_beta   90.00
_cell.angle_gamma   90.00
#
_symmetry.space_group_name_H-M   'P 1'
#
loop_
_entity.id
_entity.type
_entity.pdbx_description
1 polymer ?
#
loop_
_entity_poly.entity_id
_entity_poly.type
_entity_poly.pdbx_seq_one_letter_code
_entity_poly.pdbx_strand_id
1 'polypeptide(L)'
;MRNDSSSPTMTNVTATGSGGTYSYGVLNNSSSSTIQNSVLSASAGTNNYGIDNNAPSGFYTVIVNNSQITGSTNTISNDSEFTTRVGASLSSGGAVSAGSGTVTCAGVYDETYAFYASTCP
;
A
#
# COMPACT_ATOMS: atom_id res chain seq x y z
N MET A 1 0.07 -6.78 -8.63
CA MET A 1 0.83 -7.97 -8.14
C MET A 1 0.09 -8.58 -6.95
N ARG A 2 0.01 -9.91 -6.83
CA ARG A 2 -0.70 -10.57 -5.73
C ARG A 2 0.25 -11.47 -4.95
N ASN A 3 0.31 -11.28 -3.63
CA ASN A 3 1.01 -12.13 -2.68
C ASN A 3 -0.04 -12.89 -1.86
N ASP A 4 0.12 -14.20 -1.71
CA ASP A 4 -0.89 -15.06 -1.08
C ASP A 4 -0.22 -15.98 -0.07
N SER A 5 -0.61 -15.86 1.21
CA SER A 5 -0.07 -16.66 2.33
C SER A 5 1.47 -16.73 2.36
N SER A 6 2.14 -15.60 2.18
CA SER A 6 3.59 -15.54 1.93
C SER A 6 4.27 -14.35 2.63
N SER A 7 5.60 -14.23 2.52
CA SER A 7 6.36 -13.09 3.07
C SER A 7 7.45 -12.60 2.11
N PRO A 8 7.07 -12.11 0.91
CA PRO A 8 8.04 -11.74 -0.11
C PRO A 8 8.74 -10.41 0.22
N THR A 9 9.98 -10.29 -0.29
CA THR A 9 10.67 -9.00 -0.41
C THR A 9 10.61 -8.54 -1.86
N MET A 10 10.03 -7.37 -2.10
CA MET A 10 9.97 -6.70 -3.40
C MET A 10 10.93 -5.51 -3.37
N THR A 11 11.97 -5.55 -4.22
CA THR A 11 12.95 -4.46 -4.34
C THR A 11 13.07 -4.07 -5.80
N ASN A 12 12.99 -2.77 -6.09
CA ASN A 12 13.05 -2.24 -7.47
C ASN A 12 11.96 -2.83 -8.38
N VAL A 13 10.76 -3.05 -7.85
CA VAL A 13 9.63 -3.60 -8.59
C VAL A 13 8.75 -2.47 -9.12
N THR A 14 8.28 -2.62 -10.37
CA THR A 14 7.15 -1.84 -10.89
C THR A 14 5.94 -2.76 -10.98
N ALA A 15 4.89 -2.46 -10.22
CA ALA A 15 3.65 -3.22 -10.21
C ALA A 15 2.47 -2.32 -10.56
N THR A 16 1.86 -2.57 -11.73
CA THR A 16 0.74 -1.78 -12.25
C THR A 16 -0.50 -2.65 -12.40
N GLY A 17 -1.60 -2.24 -11.76
CA GLY A 17 -2.95 -2.74 -12.01
C GLY A 17 -3.76 -1.72 -12.80
N SER A 18 -4.59 -2.17 -13.75
CA SER A 18 -5.49 -1.29 -14.49
C SER A 18 -6.81 -1.94 -14.86
N GLY A 19 -7.92 -1.21 -14.76
CA GLY A 19 -9.25 -1.66 -15.20
C GLY A 19 -9.98 -2.55 -14.20
N GLY A 20 -11.15 -3.07 -14.62
CA GLY A 20 -11.99 -3.96 -13.82
C GLY A 20 -12.74 -3.26 -12.68
N THR A 21 -13.43 -4.04 -11.84
CA THR A 21 -14.09 -3.49 -10.63
C THR A 21 -13.07 -3.10 -9.57
N TYR A 22 -12.01 -3.90 -9.43
CA TYR A 22 -10.94 -3.68 -8.46
C TYR A 22 -9.59 -3.75 -9.16
N SER A 23 -8.75 -2.75 -8.93
CA SER A 23 -7.40 -2.64 -9.46
C SER A 23 -6.40 -2.47 -8.32
N TYR A 24 -5.27 -3.18 -8.39
CA TYR A 24 -4.26 -3.23 -7.33
C TYR A 24 -2.85 -3.04 -7.91
N GLY A 25 -2.07 -2.13 -7.33
CA GLY A 25 -0.62 -2.15 -7.50
C GLY A 25 -0.06 -3.40 -6.86
N VAL A 26 -0.30 -3.55 -5.55
CA VAL A 26 -0.02 -4.76 -4.77
C VAL A 26 -1.24 -5.16 -3.95
N LEU A 27 -1.57 -6.45 -3.98
CA LEU A 27 -2.53 -7.09 -3.08
C LEU A 27 -1.77 -8.07 -2.19
N ASN A 28 -1.80 -7.88 -0.88
CA ASN A 28 -1.30 -8.83 0.11
C ASN A 28 -2.50 -9.57 0.73
N ASN A 29 -2.72 -10.81 0.32
CA ASN A 29 -3.67 -11.68 0.98
C ASN A 29 -2.95 -12.51 2.04
N SER A 30 -3.26 -12.29 3.32
CA SER A 30 -2.68 -13.03 4.44
C SER A 30 -1.14 -13.10 4.38
N SER A 31 -0.48 -11.98 4.03
CA SER A 31 0.95 -11.95 3.67
C SER A 31 1.70 -10.78 4.32
N SER A 32 2.91 -11.04 4.82
CA SER A 32 3.80 -10.04 5.42
C SER A 32 4.91 -9.62 4.45
N SER A 33 4.64 -8.65 3.57
CA SER A 33 5.59 -8.24 2.53
C SER A 33 6.50 -7.08 2.96
N THR A 34 7.72 -7.08 2.44
CA THR A 34 8.64 -5.93 2.52
C THR A 34 8.81 -5.34 1.13
N ILE A 35 8.51 -4.06 0.97
CA ILE A 35 8.54 -3.33 -0.30
C ILE A 35 9.54 -2.19 -0.19
N GLN A 36 10.49 -2.15 -1.11
CA GLN A 36 11.58 -1.17 -1.09
C GLN A 36 11.83 -0.65 -2.51
N ASN A 37 12.05 0.66 -2.65
CA ASN A 37 12.48 1.27 -3.92
C ASN A 37 11.57 0.92 -5.11
N SER A 38 10.27 0.82 -4.88
CA SER A 38 9.32 0.26 -5.86
C SER A 38 8.28 1.29 -6.29
N VAL A 39 7.65 1.05 -7.44
CA VAL A 39 6.55 1.86 -7.97
C VAL A 39 5.30 0.97 -8.06
N LEU A 40 4.28 1.29 -7.28
CA LEU A 40 3.05 0.53 -7.17
C LEU A 40 1.88 1.42 -7.62
N SER A 41 1.14 1.03 -8.64
CA SER A 41 0.10 1.87 -9.22
C SER A 41 -1.16 1.07 -9.56
N ALA A 42 -2.32 1.60 -9.19
CA ALA A 42 -3.62 1.12 -9.63
C ALA A 42 -4.41 2.25 -10.30
N SER A 43 -4.97 1.98 -11.47
CA SER A 43 -5.79 2.95 -12.20
C SER A 43 -6.96 2.31 -12.96
N ALA A 44 -7.83 3.15 -13.52
CA ALA A 44 -8.91 2.77 -14.45
C ALA A 44 -9.93 1.71 -13.96
N GLY A 45 -9.85 1.25 -12.72
CA GLY A 45 -10.89 0.44 -12.08
C GLY A 45 -11.91 1.31 -11.35
N THR A 46 -13.03 0.72 -10.95
CA THR A 46 -13.99 1.39 -10.06
C THR A 46 -13.38 1.68 -8.70
N ASN A 47 -12.63 0.70 -8.17
CA ASN A 47 -11.87 0.84 -6.94
C ASN A 47 -10.37 0.61 -7.24
N ASN A 48 -9.53 1.59 -6.94
CA ASN A 48 -8.10 1.56 -7.26
C ASN A 48 -7.28 1.68 -5.97
N TYR A 49 -6.52 0.63 -5.68
CA TYR A 49 -5.69 0.52 -4.48
C TYR A 49 -4.21 0.43 -4.84
N GLY A 50 -3.40 1.35 -4.32
CA GLY A 50 -1.95 1.24 -4.50
C GLY A 50 -1.42 -0.02 -3.82
N ILE A 51 -1.77 -0.18 -2.55
CA ILE A 51 -1.60 -1.40 -1.76
C ILE A 51 -2.93 -1.75 -1.09
N ASP A 52 -3.39 -2.99 -1.25
CA ASP A 52 -4.50 -3.54 -0.49
C ASP A 52 -4.02 -4.73 0.35
N ASN A 53 -4.40 -4.75 1.62
CA ASN A 53 -3.97 -5.74 2.59
C ASN A 53 -5.21 -6.38 3.22
N ASN A 54 -5.48 -7.63 2.86
CA ASN A 54 -6.70 -8.35 3.22
C ASN A 54 -6.38 -9.69 3.87
N ALA A 55 -7.02 -9.98 5.00
CA ALA A 55 -6.91 -11.28 5.66
C ALA A 55 -8.13 -11.55 6.55
N PRO A 56 -8.62 -12.80 6.62
CA PRO A 56 -9.75 -13.15 7.47
C PRO A 56 -9.38 -13.35 8.95
N SER A 57 -8.09 -13.56 9.25
CA SER A 57 -7.54 -13.75 10.60
C SER A 57 -6.02 -13.73 10.55
N GLY A 58 -5.37 -13.51 11.70
CA GLY A 58 -3.91 -13.57 11.83
C GLY A 58 -3.29 -12.21 12.13
N PHE A 59 -1.96 -12.13 12.02
CA PHE A 59 -1.22 -10.89 12.24
C PHE A 59 -0.16 -10.76 11.15
N TYR A 60 -0.30 -9.73 10.33
CA TYR A 60 0.55 -9.50 9.17
C TYR A 60 1.19 -8.12 9.25
N THR A 61 2.45 -8.04 8.85
CA THR A 61 3.18 -6.77 8.81
C THR A 61 3.64 -6.48 7.40
N VAL A 62 3.25 -5.33 6.88
CA VAL A 62 3.70 -4.82 5.59
C VAL A 62 4.61 -3.63 5.82
N ILE A 63 5.82 -3.68 5.27
CA ILE A 63 6.80 -2.59 5.37
C ILE A 63 7.00 -2.02 3.98
N VAL A 64 6.89 -0.70 3.85
CA VAL A 64 7.06 0.01 2.58
C VAL A 64 8.02 1.16 2.78
N ASN A 65 9.12 1.18 2.04
CA ASN A 65 10.15 2.21 2.16
C ASN A 65 10.61 2.71 0.80
N ASN A 66 10.93 4.01 0.73
CA ASN A 66 11.46 4.69 -0.46
C ASN A 66 10.72 4.34 -1.76
N SER A 67 9.39 4.24 -1.69
CA SER A 67 8.56 3.77 -2.79
C SER A 67 7.58 4.85 -3.25
N GLN A 68 6.99 4.64 -4.42
CA GLN A 68 5.91 5.47 -4.95
C GLN A 68 4.64 4.63 -5.03
N ILE A 69 3.58 5.09 -4.39
CA ILE A 69 2.33 4.35 -4.28
C ILE A 69 1.21 5.22 -4.83
N THR A 70 0.42 4.67 -5.74
CA THR A 70 -0.70 5.39 -6.37
C THR A 70 -1.94 4.53 -6.40
N GLY A 71 -3.04 5.04 -5.84
CA GLY A 71 -4.37 4.43 -5.94
C GLY A 71 -5.45 5.45 -5.64
N SER A 72 -6.37 5.69 -6.58
CA SER A 72 -7.35 6.78 -6.45
C SER A 72 -8.43 6.55 -5.40
N THR A 73 -8.69 5.30 -5.00
CA THR A 73 -9.65 4.98 -3.94
C THR A 73 -8.95 5.02 -2.59
N ASN A 74 -7.87 4.26 -2.45
CA ASN A 74 -6.94 4.38 -1.33
C ASN A 74 -5.52 4.15 -1.83
N THR A 75 -4.58 4.98 -1.38
CA THR A 75 -3.17 4.70 -1.62
C THR A 75 -2.77 3.39 -0.92
N ILE A 76 -3.22 3.21 0.33
CA ILE A 76 -3.06 1.99 1.13
C ILE A 76 -4.39 1.70 1.83
N SER A 77 -4.83 0.45 1.80
CA SER A 77 -5.99 -0.05 2.54
C SER A 77 -5.58 -1.25 3.39
N ASN A 78 -5.95 -1.24 4.67
CA ASN A 78 -5.69 -2.32 5.62
C ASN A 78 -6.99 -2.91 6.18
N ASP A 79 -7.05 -4.24 6.24
CA ASP A 79 -7.89 -4.98 7.18
C ASP A 79 -7.31 -4.95 8.61
N SER A 80 -8.12 -5.45 9.57
CA SER A 80 -7.82 -5.39 11.01
C SER A 80 -6.55 -6.15 11.44
N GLU A 81 -6.19 -7.17 10.68
CA GLU A 81 -5.09 -8.10 10.88
C GLU A 81 -3.73 -7.47 10.51
N PHE A 82 -3.73 -6.29 9.87
CA PHE A 82 -2.54 -5.70 9.29
C PHE A 82 -1.98 -4.53 10.09
N THR A 83 -0.67 -4.58 10.28
CA THR A 83 0.17 -3.44 10.66
C THR A 83 1.03 -3.03 9.47
N THR A 84 0.75 -1.85 8.90
CA THR A 84 1.52 -1.32 7.77
C THR A 84 2.42 -0.18 8.23
N ARG A 85 3.69 -0.22 7.85
CA ARG A 85 4.69 0.82 8.16
C ARG A 85 5.22 1.40 6.87
N VAL A 86 5.11 2.71 6.71
CA VAL A 86 5.46 3.42 5.48
C VAL A 86 6.52 4.48 5.80
N GLY A 87 7.70 4.35 5.21
CA GLY A 87 8.81 5.28 5.41
C GLY A 87 9.24 5.95 4.10
N ALA A 88 9.54 7.25 4.16
CA ALA A 88 10.22 7.97 3.06
C ALA A 88 9.60 7.72 1.67
N SER A 89 8.28 7.62 1.58
CA SER A 89 7.57 7.18 0.37
C SER A 89 6.52 8.20 -0.08
N LEU A 90 6.27 8.24 -1.38
CA LEU A 90 5.16 8.99 -1.98
C LEU A 90 3.86 8.20 -1.80
N SER A 91 2.83 8.87 -1.29
CA SER A 91 1.46 8.38 -1.23
C SER A 91 0.56 9.29 -2.07
N SER A 92 0.10 8.81 -3.23
CA SER A 92 -0.59 9.64 -4.21
C SER A 92 -2.00 9.13 -4.55
N GLY A 93 -2.97 10.03 -4.46
CA GLY A 93 -4.36 9.76 -4.83
C GLY A 93 -5.28 9.68 -3.62
N GLY A 94 -5.86 8.51 -3.37
CA GLY A 94 -6.81 8.30 -2.28
C GLY A 94 -6.13 8.21 -0.92
N ALA A 95 -6.90 8.46 0.14
CA ALA A 95 -6.41 8.45 1.52
C ALA A 95 -5.70 7.14 1.90
N VAL A 96 -4.72 7.23 2.79
CA VAL A 96 -4.16 6.06 3.49
C VAL A 96 -5.14 5.62 4.58
N SER A 97 -5.83 4.50 4.36
CA SER A 97 -6.85 3.97 5.28
C SER A 97 -6.31 2.81 6.09
N ALA A 98 -6.34 2.95 7.42
CA ALA A 98 -6.01 1.85 8.32
C ALA A 98 -7.15 0.86 8.53
N GLY A 99 -8.38 1.17 8.10
CA GLY A 99 -9.55 0.37 8.45
C GLY A 99 -9.65 0.19 9.98
N SER A 100 -9.75 -1.06 10.43
CA SER A 100 -9.61 -1.43 11.85
C SER A 100 -8.21 -1.91 12.23
N GLY A 101 -7.27 -1.90 11.29
CA GLY A 101 -5.86 -2.25 11.50
C GLY A 101 -5.03 -1.02 11.86
N THR A 102 -3.74 -1.04 11.54
CA THR A 102 -2.85 0.11 11.80
C THR A 102 -2.01 0.47 10.58
N VAL A 103 -1.87 1.77 10.32
CA VAL A 103 -0.89 2.31 9.37
C VAL A 103 -0.08 3.38 10.09
N THR A 104 1.24 3.24 10.07
CA THR A 104 2.18 4.22 10.62
C THR A 104 3.03 4.78 9.49
N CYS A 105 3.03 6.09 9.33
CA CYS A 105 3.87 6.78 8.35
C CYS A 105 5.01 7.54 9.03
N ALA A 106 6.19 7.53 8.41
CA ALA A 106 7.37 8.26 8.86
C ALA A 106 8.06 8.93 7.67
N GLY A 107 7.97 10.26 7.59
CA GLY A 107 8.57 11.05 6.52
C GLY A 107 8.01 10.74 5.13
N VAL A 108 6.70 10.54 5.01
CA VAL A 108 6.03 10.35 3.72
C VAL A 108 5.66 11.70 3.09
N TYR A 109 5.31 11.70 1.81
CA TYR A 109 4.84 12.90 1.12
C TYR A 109 3.72 12.58 0.12
N ASP A 110 2.90 13.56 -0.22
CA ASP A 110 1.77 13.40 -1.15
C ASP A 110 2.07 13.86 -2.59
N GLU A 111 1.09 13.82 -3.49
CA GLU A 111 1.24 14.24 -4.89
C GLU A 111 1.62 15.72 -5.08
N THR A 112 1.43 16.56 -4.06
CA THR A 112 1.85 17.97 -4.05
C THR A 112 3.24 18.15 -3.43
N TYR A 113 3.89 17.05 -3.03
CA TYR A 113 5.12 17.02 -2.24
C TYR A 113 4.98 17.67 -0.85
N ALA A 114 3.76 17.73 -0.30
CA ALA A 114 3.59 18.10 1.10
C ALA A 114 4.18 16.99 1.99
N PHE A 115 5.00 17.36 2.97
CA PHE A 115 5.75 16.42 3.80
C PHE A 115 5.02 16.11 5.12
N TYR A 116 4.93 14.82 5.46
CA TYR A 116 4.28 14.33 6.67
C TYR A 116 5.30 13.55 7.51
N ALA A 117 5.70 14.17 8.63
CA ALA A 117 6.76 13.62 9.48
C ALA A 117 6.35 12.32 10.20
N SER A 118 5.13 12.26 10.72
CA SER A 118 4.62 11.14 11.54
C SER A 118 3.14 10.82 11.33
N THR A 119 2.55 11.32 10.24
CA THR A 119 1.15 11.06 9.85
C THR A 119 1.11 10.62 8.39
N CYS A 120 0.02 9.99 7.98
CA CYS A 120 -0.20 9.61 6.59
C CYS A 120 -1.08 10.67 5.88
N PRO A 121 -0.91 10.89 4.57
CA PRO A 121 -1.82 11.69 3.75
C PRO A 121 -3.21 11.06 3.62
#